data_AF-K2QA14-F1
#
_entry.id   AF-K2QA14-F1
#
_cell.length_a   1.000
_cell.length_b   1.000
_cell.length_c   1.000
_cell.angle_alpha   90.00
_cell.angle_beta   90.00
_cell.angle_gamma   90.00
#
_symmetry.space_group_name_H-M   'P 1'
#
loop_
_entity.id
_entity.type
_entity.pdbx_description
1 polymer ?
#
loop_
_entity_poly.entity_id
_entity_poly.type
_entity_poly.pdbx_seq_one_letter_code
_entity_poly.pdbx_strand_id
1 'polypeptide(L)'
;MEENFEKYLESIGFSKTLINRTESIMGYIENIFPEEKINDIFVEDYLTETGREYDSIYFLTEKNLMIDCKNFRNENSLLTLPISQHVETFKMRFNDYDIKNEKYSEKSQFVIEFRTDTRVFGEIKSSGNNCNHLKNLLTNYLIPNMIE
;
A
#
# COMPACT_ATOMS: atom_id res chain seq x y z
N MET A 1 10.48 -11.79 -7.82
CA MET A 1 9.44 -10.73 -7.85
C MET A 1 8.84 -10.67 -9.25
N GLU A 2 7.55 -10.34 -9.41
CA GLU A 2 6.96 -10.13 -10.74
C GLU A 2 7.43 -8.79 -11.37
N GLU A 3 7.55 -8.72 -12.71
CA GLU A 3 8.11 -7.56 -13.43
C GLU A 3 7.29 -6.27 -13.25
N ASN A 4 5.96 -6.39 -13.13
CA ASN A 4 5.04 -5.29 -12.82
C ASN A 4 5.34 -4.64 -11.45
N PHE A 5 5.66 -5.44 -10.43
CA PHE A 5 6.00 -4.95 -9.09
C PHE A 5 7.31 -4.18 -9.11
N GLU A 6 8.33 -4.70 -9.80
CA GLU A 6 9.61 -4.00 -9.94
C GLU A 6 9.43 -2.64 -10.65
N LYS A 7 8.70 -2.61 -11.77
CA LYS A 7 8.39 -1.36 -12.48
C LYS A 7 7.63 -0.35 -11.62
N TYR A 8 6.69 -0.82 -10.81
CA TYR A 8 5.98 0.04 -9.86
C TYR A 8 6.96 0.68 -8.86
N LEU A 9 7.79 -0.14 -8.20
CA LEU A 9 8.76 0.34 -7.21
C LEU A 9 9.76 1.34 -7.83
N GLU A 10 10.27 1.04 -9.02
CA GLU A 10 11.14 1.96 -9.76
C GLU A 10 10.44 3.29 -10.07
N SER A 11 9.17 3.24 -10.50
CA SER A 11 8.40 4.43 -10.86
C SER A 11 8.20 5.39 -9.68
N ILE A 12 8.14 4.87 -8.45
CA ILE A 12 8.01 5.69 -7.24
C ILE A 12 9.35 6.08 -6.63
N GLY A 13 10.47 5.71 -7.25
CA GLY A 13 11.82 6.14 -6.86
C GLY A 13 12.54 5.19 -5.92
N PHE A 14 12.21 3.89 -5.90
CA PHE A 14 12.97 2.93 -5.13
C PHE A 14 14.37 2.71 -5.72
N SER A 15 15.36 2.62 -4.84
CA SER A 15 16.69 2.13 -5.21
C SER A 15 16.68 0.61 -5.39
N LYS A 16 17.65 0.07 -6.14
CA LYS A 16 17.80 -1.38 -6.29
C LYS A 16 17.95 -2.10 -4.95
N THR A 17 18.58 -1.46 -3.96
CA THR A 17 18.70 -2.00 -2.60
C THR A 17 17.34 -2.18 -1.94
N LEU A 18 16.42 -1.22 -2.06
CA LEU A 18 15.07 -1.33 -1.51
C LEU A 18 14.21 -2.34 -2.28
N ILE A 19 14.39 -2.45 -3.59
CA ILE A 19 13.71 -3.47 -4.42
C ILE A 19 14.13 -4.87 -3.96
N ASN A 20 15.45 -5.14 -3.86
CA ASN A 20 15.94 -6.44 -3.40
C ASN A 20 15.48 -6.77 -1.97
N ARG A 21 15.40 -5.75 -1.10
CA ARG A 21 14.85 -5.92 0.25
C ARG A 21 13.36 -6.28 0.22
N THR A 22 12.59 -5.61 -0.63
CA THR A 22 11.17 -5.92 -0.86
C THR A 22 11.00 -7.35 -1.34
N GLU A 23 11.80 -7.79 -2.30
CA GLU A 23 11.79 -9.18 -2.80
C GLU A 23 12.10 -10.20 -1.69
N SER A 24 13.06 -9.87 -0.82
CA SER A 24 13.42 -10.75 0.31
C SER A 24 12.27 -10.87 1.32
N ILE A 25 11.58 -9.76 1.61
CA ILE A 25 10.40 -9.76 2.50
C ILE A 25 9.26 -10.55 1.85
N MET A 26 9.03 -10.35 0.55
CA MET A 26 8.01 -11.06 -0.22
C MET A 26 8.23 -12.58 -0.16
N GLY A 27 9.46 -13.05 -0.41
CA GLY A 27 9.80 -14.47 -0.31
C GLY A 27 9.67 -15.03 1.12
N TYR A 28 9.90 -14.21 2.14
CA TYR A 28 9.65 -14.60 3.53
C TYR A 28 8.15 -14.76 3.83
N ILE A 29 7.32 -13.84 3.32
CA ILE A 29 5.86 -13.89 3.43
C ILE A 29 5.31 -15.14 2.73
N GLU A 30 5.74 -15.41 1.49
CA GLU A 30 5.32 -16.59 0.72
C GLU A 30 5.73 -17.90 1.42
N ASN A 31 6.81 -17.91 2.19
CA ASN A 31 7.21 -19.07 2.99
C ASN A 31 6.32 -19.27 4.23
N ILE A 32 5.89 -18.18 4.89
CA ILE A 32 4.97 -18.26 6.05
C ILE A 32 3.55 -18.61 5.59
N PHE A 33 3.12 -18.05 4.47
CA PHE A 33 1.78 -18.18 3.92
C PHE A 33 1.83 -18.84 2.53
N PRO A 34 2.21 -20.12 2.43
CA PRO A 34 2.43 -20.79 1.15
C PRO A 34 1.17 -20.96 0.30
N GLU A 35 -0.01 -20.85 0.91
CA GLU A 35 -1.30 -20.88 0.20
C GLU A 35 -1.79 -19.49 -0.23
N GLU A 36 -1.06 -18.43 0.10
CA GLU A 36 -1.37 -17.05 -0.26
C GLU A 36 -0.47 -16.62 -1.41
N LYS A 37 -1.07 -16.34 -2.56
CA LYS A 37 -0.37 -15.75 -3.69
C LYS A 37 -0.49 -14.23 -3.59
N ILE A 38 0.66 -13.55 -3.51
CA ILE A 38 0.73 -12.09 -3.58
C ILE A 38 0.40 -11.68 -5.01
N ASN A 39 -0.66 -10.89 -5.16
CA ASN A 39 -1.15 -10.42 -6.47
C ASN A 39 -0.98 -8.91 -6.66
N ASP A 40 -0.69 -8.18 -5.59
CA ASP A 40 -0.44 -6.74 -5.65
C ASP A 40 0.43 -6.27 -4.49
N ILE A 41 1.08 -5.13 -4.69
CA ILE A 41 1.87 -4.46 -3.65
C ILE A 41 1.60 -2.97 -3.66
N PHE A 42 1.69 -2.35 -2.48
CA PHE A 42 1.59 -0.91 -2.35
C PHE A 42 2.59 -0.40 -1.33
N VAL A 43 3.30 0.67 -1.65
CA VAL A 43 4.20 1.34 -0.72
C VAL A 43 3.53 2.60 -0.20
N GLU A 44 3.42 2.71 1.12
CA GLU A 44 3.05 3.98 1.74
C GLU A 44 4.24 4.92 1.77
N ASP A 45 3.98 6.13 1.31
CA ASP A 45 4.96 7.21 1.30
C ASP A 45 4.33 8.55 1.64
N TYR A 46 5.19 9.47 2.08
CA TYR A 46 4.81 10.85 2.35
C TYR A 46 5.95 11.81 2.00
N LEU A 47 5.60 13.07 1.79
CA LEU A 47 6.58 14.13 1.51
C LEU A 47 7.11 14.72 2.82
N THR A 48 8.42 14.91 2.88
CA THR A 48 9.14 15.64 3.93
C THR A 48 9.92 16.81 3.31
N GLU A 49 10.56 17.61 4.16
CA GLU A 49 11.45 18.70 3.70
C GLU A 49 12.65 18.18 2.87
N THR A 50 13.09 16.94 3.10
CA THR A 50 14.25 16.34 2.42
C THR A 50 13.87 15.49 1.21
N GLY A 51 12.58 15.25 0.99
CA GLY A 51 12.05 14.46 -0.11
C GLY A 51 11.00 13.44 0.32
N ARG A 52 10.77 12.43 -0.52
CA ARG A 52 9.83 11.35 -0.26
C ARG A 52 10.42 10.37 0.75
N GLU A 53 9.66 10.05 1.79
CA GLU A 53 9.97 8.96 2.71
C GLU A 53 8.98 7.81 2.56
N TYR A 54 9.49 6.59 2.69
CA TYR A 54 8.73 5.34 2.60
C TYR A 54 8.58 4.75 4.01
N ASP A 55 7.34 4.54 4.44
CA ASP A 55 7.00 4.08 5.80
C ASP A 55 6.72 2.58 5.83
N SER A 56 5.67 2.18 5.11
CA SER A 56 5.16 0.82 5.04
C SER A 56 5.21 0.28 3.62
N ILE A 57 5.34 -1.04 3.50
CA ILE A 57 4.97 -1.76 2.28
C ILE A 57 3.89 -2.77 2.62
N TYR A 58 2.84 -2.75 1.81
CA TYR A 58 1.68 -3.61 1.89
C TYR A 58 1.79 -4.67 0.80
N PHE A 59 1.67 -5.93 1.19
CA PHE A 59 1.48 -7.05 0.28
C PHE A 59 0.02 -7.48 0.32
N LEU A 60 -0.61 -7.54 -0.84
CA LEU A 60 -2.00 -7.97 -0.97
C LEU A 60 -2.05 -9.34 -1.63
N THR A 61 -2.92 -10.20 -1.13
CA THR A 61 -3.05 -11.58 -1.59
C THR A 61 -4.37 -11.81 -2.32
N GLU A 62 -4.42 -12.86 -3.14
CA GLU A 62 -5.63 -13.28 -3.86
C GLU A 62 -6.82 -13.60 -2.95
N LYS A 63 -6.57 -13.96 -1.67
CA LYS A 63 -7.63 -14.21 -0.66
C LYS A 63 -7.94 -12.99 0.20
N ASN A 64 -7.60 -11.79 -0.27
CA ASN A 64 -7.85 -10.50 0.41
C ASN A 64 -7.18 -10.41 1.79
N LEU A 65 -6.00 -10.99 1.96
CA LEU A 65 -5.14 -10.71 3.09
C LEU A 65 -4.25 -9.51 2.73
N MET A 66 -4.20 -8.51 3.60
CA MET A 66 -3.19 -7.45 3.52
C MET A 66 -2.15 -7.65 4.61
N ILE A 67 -0.89 -7.56 4.23
CA ILE A 67 0.25 -7.71 5.12
C ILE A 67 1.01 -6.41 5.11
N ASP A 68 0.93 -5.67 6.21
CA ASP A 68 1.65 -4.42 6.45
C ASP A 68 3.02 -4.71 7.05
N CYS A 69 4.05 -4.31 6.32
CA CYS A 69 5.44 -4.31 6.77
C CYS A 69 5.84 -2.88 7.15
N LYS A 70 5.47 -2.46 8.36
CA LYS A 70 5.80 -1.12 8.85
C LYS A 70 7.28 -0.96 9.13
N ASN A 71 7.81 0.23 8.86
CA ASN A 71 9.23 0.56 8.98
C ASN A 71 10.10 -0.43 8.18
N PHE A 72 9.63 -0.93 7.04
CA PHE A 72 10.29 -2.04 6.34
C PHE A 72 11.74 -1.72 5.97
N ARG A 73 12.17 -0.45 5.95
CA ARG A 73 13.56 -0.06 5.70
C ARG A 73 14.51 -0.51 6.81
N ASN A 74 14.04 -0.53 8.05
CA ASN A 74 14.87 -0.71 9.25
C ASN A 74 14.45 -1.90 10.11
N GLU A 75 13.19 -2.30 10.01
CA GLU A 75 12.58 -3.33 10.86
C GLU A 75 11.95 -4.43 9.99
N ASN A 76 11.72 -5.60 10.59
CA ASN A 76 11.03 -6.73 9.99
C ASN A 76 9.76 -7.05 10.81
N SER A 77 8.90 -6.05 11.01
CA SER A 77 7.60 -6.24 11.63
C SER A 77 6.57 -6.58 10.55
N LEU A 78 5.71 -7.56 10.82
CA LEU A 78 4.61 -7.95 9.95
C LEU A 78 3.30 -7.87 10.74
N LEU A 79 2.35 -7.10 10.23
CA LEU A 79 0.97 -7.10 10.69
C LEU A 79 0.08 -7.63 9.59
N THR A 80 -0.70 -8.66 9.87
CA THR A 80 -1.66 -9.20 8.90
C THR A 80 -3.07 -8.70 9.22
N LEU A 81 -3.80 -8.32 8.18
CA LEU A 81 -5.18 -7.84 8.25
C LEU A 81 -6.02 -8.49 7.15
N PRO A 82 -6.99 -9.34 7.50
CA PRO A 82 -8.00 -9.78 6.54
C PRO A 82 -8.83 -8.58 6.07
N ILE A 83 -8.74 -8.22 4.79
CA ILE A 83 -9.59 -7.17 4.17
C ILE A 83 -10.91 -7.76 3.67
N SER A 84 -11.01 -9.08 3.52
CA SER A 84 -12.25 -9.79 3.19
C SER A 84 -13.38 -9.60 4.20
N GLN A 85 -13.12 -8.98 5.34
CA GLN A 85 -14.09 -8.71 6.39
C GLN A 85 -14.32 -7.20 6.50
N HIS A 86 -15.30 -6.73 5.75
CA HIS A 86 -16.18 -5.64 6.16
C HIS A 86 -15.49 -4.33 6.59
N VAL A 87 -15.01 -3.57 5.61
CA VAL A 87 -14.66 -2.16 5.81
C VAL A 87 -15.92 -1.41 6.24
N GLU A 88 -16.00 -1.04 7.51
CA GLU A 88 -17.15 -0.38 8.13
C GLU A 88 -17.26 1.07 7.63
N THR A 89 -16.13 1.76 7.58
CA THR A 89 -16.05 3.15 7.11
C THR A 89 -14.69 3.42 6.49
N PHE A 90 -14.65 4.39 5.57
CA PHE A 90 -13.40 5.00 5.13
C PHE A 90 -13.57 6.51 4.96
N LYS A 91 -12.46 7.22 5.05
CA LYS A 91 -12.36 8.66 4.83
C LYS A 91 -11.17 8.94 3.95
N MET A 92 -11.40 9.72 2.90
CA MET A 92 -10.37 10.17 1.98
C MET A 92 -10.00 11.62 2.26
N ARG A 93 -8.70 11.92 2.25
CA ARG A 93 -8.16 13.28 2.27
C ARG A 93 -7.12 13.40 1.17
N PHE A 94 -7.25 14.38 0.29
CA PHE A 94 -6.25 14.62 -0.75
C PHE A 94 -6.00 16.11 -0.92
N ASN A 95 -4.76 16.45 -1.25
CA ASN A 95 -4.30 17.81 -1.54
C ASN A 95 -3.49 17.80 -2.83
N ASP A 96 -3.68 18.82 -3.69
CA ASP A 96 -3.01 18.97 -4.99
C ASP A 96 -3.12 17.73 -5.92
N TYR A 97 -4.07 16.83 -5.68
CA TYR A 97 -4.34 15.63 -6.47
C TYR A 97 -5.72 15.72 -7.12
N ASP A 98 -5.77 15.60 -8.44
CA ASP A 98 -7.03 15.54 -9.20
C ASP A 98 -7.48 14.08 -9.30
N ILE A 99 -8.22 13.63 -8.29
CA ILE A 99 -8.75 12.25 -8.19
C ILE A 99 -9.61 11.85 -9.40
N LYS A 100 -10.30 12.82 -10.02
CA LYS A 100 -11.21 12.58 -11.13
C LYS A 100 -10.44 12.25 -12.41
N ASN A 101 -9.37 12.99 -12.69
CA ASN A 101 -8.58 12.83 -13.91
C ASN A 101 -7.24 12.11 -13.70
N GLU A 102 -6.96 11.61 -12.49
CA GLU A 102 -5.73 10.89 -12.12
C GLU A 102 -4.45 11.71 -12.37
N LYS A 103 -4.55 13.03 -12.18
CA LYS A 103 -3.42 13.94 -12.34
C LYS A 103 -2.81 14.27 -10.99
N TYR A 104 -1.49 14.17 -10.92
CA TYR A 104 -0.70 14.52 -9.76
C TYR A 104 0.37 15.56 -10.13
N SER A 105 0.82 16.28 -9.11
CA SER A 105 2.01 17.12 -9.09
C SER A 105 2.99 16.57 -8.05
N GLU A 106 4.19 17.12 -7.98
CA GLU A 106 5.18 16.75 -6.95
C GLU A 106 4.69 17.01 -5.51
N LYS A 107 3.66 17.86 -5.35
CA LYS A 107 3.05 18.19 -4.05
C LYS A 107 1.80 17.39 -3.72
N SER A 108 1.34 16.55 -4.65
CA SER A 108 0.13 15.76 -4.44
C SER A 108 0.29 14.88 -3.22
N GLN A 109 -0.75 14.83 -2.41
CA GLN A 109 -0.88 13.95 -1.25
C GLN A 109 -2.25 13.31 -1.28
N PHE A 110 -2.30 12.02 -0.95
CA PHE A 110 -3.55 11.30 -0.80
C PHE A 110 -3.45 10.35 0.40
N VAL A 111 -4.44 10.45 1.30
CA VAL A 111 -4.56 9.68 2.53
C VAL A 111 -5.92 9.01 2.57
N ILE A 112 -5.91 7.72 2.93
CA ILE A 112 -7.09 6.92 3.19
C ILE A 112 -7.03 6.45 4.63
N GLU A 113 -8.01 6.86 5.42
CA GLU A 113 -8.28 6.30 6.74
C GLU A 113 -9.40 5.30 6.60
N PHE A 114 -9.26 4.10 7.15
CA PHE A 114 -10.32 3.11 7.13
C PHE A 114 -10.44 2.38 8.47
N ARG A 115 -11.63 1.83 8.69
CA ARG A 115 -11.94 1.03 9.87
C ARG A 115 -12.64 -0.24 9.43
N THR A 116 -12.21 -1.38 9.96
CA THR A 116 -12.87 -2.68 9.77
C THR A 116 -13.90 -2.94 10.88
N ASP A 117 -14.82 -3.87 10.64
CA ASP A 117 -15.77 -4.39 11.63
C ASP A 117 -15.09 -4.98 12.89
N THR A 118 -13.88 -5.51 12.72
CA THR A 118 -12.99 -5.99 13.78
C THR A 118 -12.32 -4.86 14.58
N ARG A 119 -12.69 -3.60 14.32
CA ARG A 119 -12.15 -2.39 14.95
C ARG A 119 -10.66 -2.15 14.68
N VAL A 120 -10.11 -2.75 13.63
CA VAL A 120 -8.79 -2.37 13.15
C VAL A 120 -8.91 -1.04 12.42
N PHE A 121 -8.02 -0.12 12.76
CA PHE A 121 -7.91 1.18 12.10
C PHE A 121 -6.65 1.17 11.26
N GLY A 122 -6.79 1.56 10.00
CA GLY A 122 -5.66 1.75 9.09
C GLY A 122 -5.62 3.18 8.57
N GLU A 123 -4.42 3.69 8.35
CA GLU A 123 -4.18 4.91 7.60
C GLU A 123 -3.13 4.57 6.55
N ILE A 124 -3.43 4.85 5.29
CA ILE A 124 -2.52 4.63 4.16
C ILE A 124 -2.29 5.96 3.47
N LYS A 125 -1.03 6.33 3.29
CA LYS A 125 -0.61 7.59 2.64
C LYS A 125 0.12 7.34 1.32
N SER A 126 0.03 8.32 0.44
CA SER A 126 0.81 8.38 -0.79
C SER A 126 1.09 9.83 -1.18
N SER A 127 2.15 10.02 -1.96
CA SER A 127 2.50 11.29 -2.58
C SER A 127 2.77 11.19 -4.07
N GLY A 128 2.66 12.32 -4.77
CA GLY A 128 3.02 12.44 -6.18
C GLY A 128 2.36 11.37 -7.05
N ASN A 129 3.16 10.70 -7.88
CA ASN A 129 2.69 9.64 -8.76
C ASN A 129 2.07 8.44 -8.05
N ASN A 130 2.42 8.20 -6.78
CA ASN A 130 1.89 7.07 -6.02
C ASN A 130 0.42 7.28 -5.60
N CYS A 131 -0.13 8.50 -5.72
CA CYS A 131 -1.55 8.78 -5.46
C CYS A 131 -2.49 7.96 -6.35
N ASN A 132 -2.10 7.72 -7.62
CA ASN A 132 -2.89 6.87 -8.52
C ASN A 132 -2.91 5.41 -8.06
N HIS A 133 -1.80 4.92 -7.50
CA HIS A 133 -1.73 3.56 -6.97
C HIS A 133 -2.58 3.42 -5.69
N LEU A 134 -2.57 4.42 -4.81
CA LEU A 134 -3.44 4.42 -3.64
C LEU A 134 -4.93 4.46 -4.01
N LYS A 135 -5.29 5.21 -5.06
CA LYS A 135 -6.64 5.18 -5.63
C LYS A 135 -7.01 3.77 -6.11
N ASN A 136 -6.11 3.08 -6.79
CA ASN A 136 -6.35 1.70 -7.24
C ASN A 136 -6.52 0.74 -6.07
N LEU A 137 -5.71 0.88 -5.01
CA LEU A 137 -5.85 0.10 -3.78
C LEU A 137 -7.24 0.29 -3.16
N LEU A 138 -7.71 1.53 -3.09
CA LEU A 138 -9.05 1.85 -2.61
C LEU A 138 -10.14 1.17 -3.45
N THR A 139 -10.08 1.30 -4.77
CA THR A 139 -11.14 0.80 -5.67
C THR A 139 -11.15 -0.72 -5.78
N ASN A 140 -9.99 -1.36 -5.66
CA ASN A 140 -9.85 -2.80 -5.89
C ASN A 140 -9.97 -3.62 -4.60
N TYR A 141 -9.62 -3.04 -3.45
CA TYR A 141 -9.56 -3.78 -2.19
C TYR A 141 -10.45 -3.21 -1.09
N LEU A 142 -10.51 -1.90 -0.89
CA LEU A 142 -11.27 -1.33 0.24
C LEU A 142 -12.75 -1.18 -0.09
N ILE A 143 -13.11 -0.53 -1.20
CA ILE A 143 -14.51 -0.32 -1.62
C ILE A 143 -15.26 -1.65 -1.81
N PRO A 144 -14.71 -2.66 -2.51
CA PRO A 144 -15.42 -3.92 -2.73
C PRO A 144 -15.71 -4.71 -1.45
N ASN A 145 -14.99 -4.42 -0.36
CA ASN A 145 -15.17 -5.08 0.92
C ASN A 145 -15.94 -4.22 1.93
N MET A 146 -16.60 -3.14 1.50
CA MET A 146 -17.48 -2.36 2.38
C MET A 146 -18.74 -3.14 2.76
N ILE A 147 -19.23 -2.93 3.98
CA ILE A 147 -20.53 -3.44 4.42
C ILE A 147 -21.63 -2.65 3.68
N GLU A 148 -22.58 -3.36 3.05
CA GLU A 148 -23.85 -2.77 2.57
C GLU A 148 -24.84 -2.54 3.71
#